data_AF-A0AA93BDG2-F1
#
_entry.id   AF-A0AA93BDG2-F1
#
_cell.length_a   1.000
_cell.length_b   1.000
_cell.length_c   1.000
_cell.angle_alpha   90.00
_cell.angle_beta   90.00
_cell.angle_gamma   90.00
#
_symmetry.space_group_name_H-M   'P 1'
#
loop_
_entity.id
_entity.type
_entity.pdbx_description
1 polymer ?
#
loop_
_entity_poly.entity_id
_entity_poly.type
_entity_poly.pdbx_seq_one_letter_code
_entity_poly.pdbx_strand_id
1 'polypeptide(L)'
;MKKIFQYIMLAVVTIVMASCTSDIEETTTTTGKNNVQLVVGEFPAFGDSQTRAIGTPDEGKTSWAEGDELLLEMTSKTFGTKYAAFTYNGSSWELTSGELSYKEDEVPTFPHVYYAPNYKWEAGTLVLKEGKVAGTDEYIEGTAQITPNGEAITVSFSNATRNYSRLRIATNYSEDITVTVSNFSPGNTVALTDNTYTLTPDNNGNVYLYGHFTVQTSIGIKLKEYSLLNYTFRESTIDGKSYALDANVVFADNMEAENLGKTIKEQLDAGKTNIKLILASDAGENVFAIIKDALYGGTAGSINLSLIGCKEIPTKGLSNWDGKLDALKSIYLPDITRIGVEGLAYCVYLEEINTPNVTSIHKNAFGGCTNLQKITFGELTEVKGLSHDYDGILDPGVDTERINLVLSENQKVMTKNRQGNEYFWTPTKEYYKGSVEYGIPSFLEYKFKSVSFKK
;
A
#
# COMPACT_ATOMS: atom_id res chain seq x y z
N MET A 1 25.74 -16.90 42.91
CA MET A 1 24.85 -15.93 42.22
C MET A 1 25.14 -16.09 40.75
N LYS A 2 24.15 -16.50 39.95
CA LYS A 2 24.33 -16.59 38.51
C LYS A 2 24.07 -15.21 37.91
N LYS A 3 25.03 -14.73 37.13
CA LYS A 3 24.95 -13.45 36.40
C LYS A 3 25.15 -13.75 34.92
N ILE A 4 24.41 -13.05 34.08
CA ILE A 4 24.43 -13.27 32.64
C ILE A 4 25.41 -12.27 32.03
N PHE A 5 26.56 -12.75 31.59
CA PHE A 5 27.62 -11.96 30.96
C PHE A 5 27.99 -12.61 29.61
N GLN A 6 27.24 -12.26 28.56
CA GLN A 6 27.58 -12.48 27.14
C GLN A 6 27.64 -13.97 26.66
N TYR A 7 27.62 -14.18 25.34
CA TYR A 7 28.18 -15.33 24.56
C TYR A 7 27.26 -16.29 23.74
N ILE A 8 27.76 -16.52 22.50
CA ILE A 8 27.71 -17.57 21.44
C ILE A 8 26.38 -18.28 21.08
N MET A 9 26.01 -18.20 19.79
CA MET A 9 25.00 -19.04 19.13
C MET A 9 25.50 -20.49 18.95
N LEU A 10 24.62 -21.48 19.19
CA LEU A 10 24.79 -22.83 18.64
C LEU A 10 23.81 -23.01 17.47
N ALA A 11 24.33 -22.96 16.24
CA ALA A 11 23.59 -23.35 15.06
C ALA A 11 23.33 -24.87 15.15
N VAL A 12 22.10 -25.28 15.47
CA VAL A 12 21.72 -26.69 15.35
C VAL A 12 21.51 -26.96 13.87
N VAL A 13 22.60 -27.35 13.20
CA VAL A 13 22.54 -27.98 11.88
C VAL A 13 21.65 -29.22 12.02
N THR A 14 20.57 -29.27 11.26
CA THR A 14 19.78 -30.50 11.08
C THR A 14 20.69 -31.57 10.49
N ILE A 15 21.27 -32.42 11.35
CA ILE A 15 21.96 -33.64 10.91
C ILE A 15 20.87 -34.61 10.46
N VAL A 16 20.71 -34.72 9.14
CA VAL A 16 20.13 -35.90 8.52
C VAL A 16 20.95 -37.09 9.00
N MET A 17 20.31 -38.00 9.76
CA MET A 17 20.96 -39.20 10.26
C MET A 17 21.48 -40.04 9.10
N ALA A 18 22.79 -40.04 8.93
CA ALA A 18 23.52 -41.09 8.23
C ALA A 18 24.78 -41.41 9.04
N SER A 19 24.70 -42.54 9.74
CA SER A 19 25.75 -43.44 10.19
C SER A 19 27.23 -42.98 10.20
N CYS A 20 27.84 -43.24 11.36
CA CYS A 20 29.26 -43.54 11.63
C CYS A 20 30.21 -42.36 11.86
N THR A 21 30.49 -42.17 13.16
CA THR A 21 31.82 -41.92 13.76
C THR A 21 32.77 -40.99 13.00
N SER A 22 32.83 -39.76 13.47
CA SER A 22 34.09 -38.99 13.52
C SER A 22 33.99 -37.98 14.65
N ASP A 23 34.92 -38.10 15.59
CA ASP A 23 35.11 -37.24 16.76
C ASP A 23 35.13 -35.77 16.36
N ILE A 24 34.23 -34.98 16.96
CA ILE A 24 34.28 -33.52 16.93
C ILE A 24 34.96 -33.10 18.24
N GLU A 25 36.17 -32.56 18.12
CA GLU A 25 36.85 -31.89 19.23
C GLU A 25 36.03 -30.65 19.63
N GLU A 26 35.31 -30.82 20.73
CA GLU A 26 34.66 -29.75 21.48
C GLU A 26 35.76 -28.94 22.18
N THR A 27 36.07 -27.75 21.67
CA THR A 27 36.96 -26.81 22.37
C THR A 27 36.19 -26.17 23.52
N THR A 28 36.04 -26.93 24.61
CA THR A 28 35.54 -26.43 25.89
C THR A 28 36.55 -25.45 26.49
N THR A 29 36.31 -24.15 26.31
CA THR A 29 36.90 -23.14 27.20
C THR A 29 36.05 -23.09 28.46
N THR A 30 36.51 -23.78 29.50
CA THR A 30 35.96 -23.69 30.85
C THR A 30 36.28 -22.31 31.45
N THR A 31 35.28 -21.43 31.53
CA THR A 31 35.36 -20.17 32.29
C THR A 31 34.12 -19.96 33.16
N GLY A 32 34.22 -20.41 34.42
CA GLY A 32 33.41 -19.99 35.58
C GLY A 32 31.99 -20.60 35.71
N LYS A 33 31.76 -21.39 36.78
CA LYS A 33 30.47 -21.99 37.20
C LYS A 33 29.25 -21.03 37.36
N ASN A 34 29.41 -19.74 37.09
CA ASN A 34 28.41 -18.70 37.36
C ASN A 34 27.84 -18.00 36.12
N ASN A 35 28.28 -18.36 34.91
CA ASN A 35 27.81 -17.76 33.66
C ASN A 35 26.72 -18.62 33.01
N VAL A 36 25.65 -17.98 32.54
CA VAL A 36 24.51 -18.62 31.86
C VAL A 36 24.50 -18.15 30.41
N GLN A 37 24.46 -19.07 29.46
CA GLN A 37 24.45 -18.77 28.02
C GLN A 37 23.06 -18.35 27.54
N LEU A 38 22.99 -17.52 26.48
CA LEU A 38 21.73 -17.23 25.79
C LEU A 38 21.73 -17.94 24.44
N VAL A 39 20.82 -18.91 24.28
CA VAL A 39 20.64 -19.67 23.04
C VAL A 39 19.33 -19.22 22.41
N VAL A 40 19.40 -18.56 21.26
CA VAL A 40 18.22 -18.08 20.53
C VAL A 40 18.00 -18.98 19.32
N GLY A 41 16.78 -19.51 19.18
CA GLY A 41 16.38 -20.28 18.01
C GLY A 41 16.25 -19.42 16.75
N GLU A 42 15.86 -20.07 15.65
CA GLU A 42 15.64 -19.41 14.36
C GLU A 42 14.59 -18.30 14.42
N PHE A 43 14.69 -17.34 13.50
CA PHE A 43 13.67 -16.32 13.30
C PHE A 43 12.35 -16.99 12.87
N PRO A 44 11.18 -16.54 13.35
CA PRO A 44 9.91 -17.14 12.97
C PRO A 44 9.65 -16.97 11.47
N ALA A 45 9.49 -18.07 10.75
CA ALA A 45 9.11 -18.05 9.35
C ALA A 45 7.57 -17.92 9.22
N PHE A 46 7.10 -16.74 8.80
CA PHE A 46 5.69 -16.52 8.49
C PHE A 46 5.41 -16.98 7.05
N GLY A 47 5.25 -18.29 6.85
CA GLY A 47 5.24 -18.91 5.52
C GLY A 47 4.22 -18.37 4.50
N ASP A 48 4.47 -18.67 3.21
CA ASP A 48 3.79 -18.12 2.02
C ASP A 48 2.25 -18.18 2.00
N SER A 49 1.66 -19.19 2.65
CA SER A 49 0.20 -19.44 2.69
C SER A 49 -0.64 -18.32 3.32
N GLN A 50 0.00 -17.28 3.84
CA GLN A 50 -0.62 -16.17 4.54
C GLN A 50 -0.64 -14.86 3.73
N THR A 51 -0.04 -14.82 2.53
CA THR A 51 -0.08 -13.64 1.64
C THR A 51 -1.29 -13.72 0.70
N ARG A 52 -2.30 -12.86 0.89
CA ARG A 52 -3.29 -12.58 -0.17
C ARG A 52 -2.69 -11.50 -1.06
N ALA A 53 -1.84 -11.90 -1.99
CA ALA A 53 -1.16 -10.93 -2.85
C ALA A 53 -2.08 -10.41 -3.96
N ILE A 54 -2.22 -9.10 -4.04
CA ILE A 54 -2.11 -8.38 -5.31
C ILE A 54 -0.59 -8.09 -5.44
N GLY A 55 0.16 -8.92 -6.17
CA GLY A 55 1.62 -8.73 -6.39
C GLY A 55 2.50 -9.98 -6.20
N THR A 56 3.83 -9.81 -6.18
CA THR A 56 4.81 -10.88 -5.90
C THR A 56 4.73 -11.34 -4.44
N PRO A 57 4.98 -12.61 -4.10
CA PRO A 57 5.16 -13.02 -2.71
C PRO A 57 6.33 -12.28 -2.05
N ASP A 58 6.22 -12.01 -0.76
CA ASP A 58 7.33 -11.54 0.08
C ASP A 58 7.23 -12.28 1.41
N GLU A 59 8.23 -13.08 1.71
CA GLU A 59 8.32 -13.80 2.98
C GLU A 59 8.57 -12.80 4.13
N GLY A 60 9.08 -11.60 3.81
CA GLY A 60 9.58 -10.62 4.76
C GLY A 60 10.89 -11.08 5.38
N LYS A 61 11.14 -10.69 6.62
CA LYS A 61 12.32 -11.15 7.38
C LYS A 61 12.20 -12.65 7.68
N THR A 62 13.21 -13.42 7.29
CA THR A 62 13.28 -14.88 7.51
C THR A 62 14.46 -15.32 8.37
N SER A 63 15.37 -14.40 8.70
CA SER A 63 16.55 -14.68 9.52
C SER A 63 16.96 -13.47 10.37
N TRP A 64 17.69 -13.73 11.44
CA TRP A 64 18.33 -12.70 12.25
C TRP A 64 19.41 -11.96 11.45
N ALA A 65 19.48 -10.64 11.63
CA ALA A 65 20.41 -9.74 10.98
C ALA A 65 21.13 -8.90 12.03
N GLU A 66 22.38 -8.52 11.74
CA GLU A 66 23.16 -7.66 12.63
C GLU A 66 22.37 -6.40 13.01
N GLY A 67 22.34 -6.08 14.30
CA GLY A 67 21.56 -4.99 14.87
C GLY A 67 20.16 -5.36 15.38
N ASP A 68 19.65 -6.57 15.09
CA ASP A 68 18.40 -7.04 15.69
C ASP A 68 18.48 -7.06 17.21
N GLU A 69 17.37 -6.76 17.89
CA GLU A 69 17.31 -6.65 19.34
C GLU A 69 16.21 -7.52 19.95
N LEU A 70 16.52 -8.21 21.05
CA LEU A 70 15.58 -8.95 21.88
C LEU A 70 15.43 -8.30 23.25
N LEU A 71 14.19 -8.27 23.74
CA LEU A 71 13.82 -7.68 25.02
C LEU A 71 13.30 -8.78 25.94
N LEU A 72 14.08 -9.13 26.98
CA LEU A 72 13.73 -10.18 27.93
C LEU A 72 13.23 -9.60 29.26
N GLU A 73 12.18 -10.20 29.79
CA GLU A 73 11.76 -10.07 31.19
C GLU A 73 12.06 -11.37 31.94
N MET A 74 12.69 -11.25 33.10
CA MET A 74 12.99 -12.39 33.97
C MET A 74 12.53 -12.10 35.40
N THR A 75 11.84 -13.05 36.03
CA THR A 75 11.45 -12.96 37.43
C THR A 75 12.26 -13.96 38.27
N SER A 76 13.02 -13.43 39.21
CA SER A 76 13.70 -14.18 40.27
C SER A 76 12.88 -14.08 41.56
N LYS A 77 12.77 -15.19 42.32
CA LYS A 77 12.11 -15.17 43.63
C LYS A 77 12.86 -14.26 44.62
N THR A 78 14.18 -14.20 44.49
CA THR A 78 15.05 -13.44 45.39
C THR A 78 15.18 -11.98 44.99
N PHE A 79 15.43 -11.71 43.70
CA PHE A 79 15.80 -10.37 43.22
C PHE A 79 14.67 -9.66 42.47
N GLY A 80 13.47 -10.26 42.43
CA GLY A 80 12.31 -9.71 41.73
C GLY A 80 12.45 -9.77 40.22
N THR A 81 11.63 -8.96 39.54
CA THR A 81 11.62 -8.85 38.08
C THR A 81 12.75 -7.96 37.58
N LYS A 82 13.42 -8.40 36.52
CA LYS A 82 14.50 -7.71 35.83
C LYS A 82 14.27 -7.73 34.34
N TYR A 83 14.87 -6.75 33.67
CA TYR A 83 14.71 -6.51 32.24
C TYR A 83 16.08 -6.41 31.58
N ALA A 84 16.20 -6.94 30.38
CA ALA A 84 17.42 -6.88 29.60
C ALA A 84 17.14 -6.73 28.11
N ALA A 85 18.07 -6.09 27.41
CA ALA A 85 18.11 -6.07 25.96
C ALA A 85 19.35 -6.80 25.45
N PHE A 86 19.17 -7.59 24.41
CA PHE A 86 20.25 -8.28 23.72
C PHE A 86 20.28 -7.88 22.26
N THR A 87 21.46 -7.60 21.71
CA THR A 87 21.63 -7.23 20.30
C THR A 87 22.42 -8.29 19.56
N TYR A 88 21.99 -8.63 18.35
CA TYR A 88 22.70 -9.58 17.49
C TYR A 88 23.82 -8.88 16.75
N ASN A 89 25.07 -9.34 16.91
CA ASN A 89 26.25 -8.76 16.26
C ASN A 89 26.60 -9.43 14.91
N GLY A 90 25.70 -10.25 14.36
CA GLY A 90 25.93 -11.06 13.16
C GLY A 90 26.46 -12.47 13.44
N SER A 91 26.88 -12.78 14.68
CA SER A 91 27.33 -14.11 15.09
C SER A 91 26.77 -14.57 16.44
N SER A 92 26.50 -13.65 17.36
CA SER A 92 26.01 -13.95 18.72
C SER A 92 25.13 -12.82 19.25
N TRP A 93 24.36 -13.14 20.28
CA TRP A 93 23.54 -12.19 21.02
C TRP A 93 24.32 -11.64 22.22
N GLU A 94 24.45 -10.31 22.27
CA GLU A 94 25.19 -9.61 23.31
C GLU A 94 24.26 -8.81 24.20
N LEU A 95 24.46 -8.88 25.51
CA LEU A 95 23.71 -8.06 26.46
C LEU A 95 24.12 -6.59 26.27
N THR A 96 23.18 -5.76 25.80
CA THR A 96 23.42 -4.33 25.52
C THR A 96 22.78 -3.40 26.52
N SER A 97 21.80 -3.88 27.29
CA SER A 97 21.17 -3.11 28.37
C SER A 97 20.61 -4.02 29.46
N GLY A 98 20.61 -3.52 30.70
CA GLY A 98 20.07 -4.21 31.87
C GLY A 98 21.01 -5.25 32.50
N GLU A 99 20.50 -6.01 33.45
CA GLU A 99 21.19 -7.12 34.09
C GLU A 99 20.18 -8.21 34.45
N LEU A 100 20.47 -9.45 34.07
CA LEU A 100 19.73 -10.62 34.54
C LEU A 100 20.56 -11.34 35.60
N SER A 101 19.99 -11.54 36.79
CA SER A 101 20.61 -12.33 37.84
C SER A 101 19.61 -13.00 38.79
N TYR A 102 19.96 -14.20 39.22
CA TYR A 102 19.17 -15.08 40.08
C TYR A 102 20.10 -15.91 41.00
N LYS A 103 19.56 -16.43 42.11
CA LYS A 103 20.31 -17.31 43.01
C LYS A 103 20.53 -18.69 42.40
N GLU A 104 21.56 -19.39 42.84
CA GLU A 104 21.92 -20.69 42.26
C GLU A 104 20.93 -21.81 42.62
N ASP A 105 20.26 -21.67 43.77
CA ASP A 105 19.24 -22.57 44.30
C ASP A 105 17.80 -22.23 43.85
N GLU A 106 17.63 -21.26 42.95
CA GLU A 106 16.32 -20.91 42.40
C GLU A 106 16.26 -21.08 40.87
N VAL A 107 15.06 -21.37 40.39
CA VAL A 107 14.74 -21.42 38.96
C VAL A 107 13.97 -20.13 38.62
N PRO A 108 14.56 -19.21 37.84
CA PRO A 108 13.86 -18.01 37.40
C PRO A 108 12.81 -18.36 36.35
N THR A 109 11.79 -17.52 36.23
CA THR A 109 10.82 -17.58 35.12
C THR A 109 11.10 -16.46 34.14
N PHE A 110 10.71 -16.65 32.88
CA PHE A 110 10.79 -15.63 31.85
C PHE A 110 9.38 -15.35 31.34
N PRO A 111 8.64 -14.44 32.00
CA PRO A 111 7.27 -14.14 31.60
C PRO A 111 7.15 -13.72 30.14
N HIS A 112 8.13 -12.94 29.66
CA HIS A 112 8.10 -12.37 28.32
C HIS A 112 9.48 -12.35 27.66
N VAL A 113 9.49 -12.59 26.35
CA VAL A 113 10.61 -12.28 25.47
C VAL A 113 10.06 -11.73 24.16
N TYR A 114 10.51 -10.55 23.77
CA TYR A 114 10.00 -9.87 22.57
C TYR A 114 11.10 -9.65 21.55
N TYR A 115 10.75 -9.85 20.28
CA TYR A 115 11.39 -9.17 19.16
C TYR A 115 10.54 -7.96 18.80
N ALA A 116 11.01 -6.77 19.18
CA ALA A 116 10.28 -5.51 19.01
C ALA A 116 11.29 -4.37 18.74
N PRO A 117 11.86 -4.27 17.52
CA PRO A 117 13.02 -3.41 17.24
C PRO A 117 12.82 -1.93 17.59
N ASN A 118 11.58 -1.45 17.48
CA ASN A 118 11.20 -0.07 17.79
C ASN A 118 10.97 0.21 19.29
N TYR A 119 11.06 -0.78 20.16
CA TYR A 119 10.70 -0.67 21.57
C TYR A 119 11.91 -0.91 22.47
N LYS A 120 11.82 -0.42 23.71
CA LYS A 120 12.78 -0.64 24.78
C LYS A 120 12.03 -0.79 26.11
N TRP A 121 12.68 -1.38 27.11
CA TRP A 121 12.16 -1.41 28.47
C TRP A 121 12.30 -0.04 29.16
N GLU A 122 11.23 0.42 29.79
CA GLU A 122 11.21 1.59 30.66
C GLU A 122 10.21 1.37 31.79
N ALA A 123 10.67 1.47 33.05
CA ALA A 123 9.86 1.24 34.26
C ALA A 123 9.02 -0.06 34.24
N GLY A 124 9.54 -1.11 33.62
CA GLY A 124 8.88 -2.43 33.52
C GLY A 124 7.80 -2.52 32.45
N THR A 125 7.74 -1.56 31.54
CA THR A 125 6.84 -1.56 30.38
C THR A 125 7.63 -1.36 29.09
N LEU A 126 7.11 -1.86 27.97
CA LEU A 126 7.70 -1.57 26.66
C LEU A 126 7.22 -0.22 26.15
N VAL A 127 8.18 0.66 25.86
CA VAL A 127 7.95 2.00 25.31
C VAL A 127 8.69 2.16 23.99
N LEU A 128 8.20 3.04 23.10
CA LEU A 128 8.87 3.34 21.84
C LEU A 128 10.25 3.97 22.08
N LYS A 129 11.23 3.58 21.27
CA LYS A 129 12.52 4.28 21.14
C LYS A 129 12.29 5.66 20.55
N GLU A 130 13.17 6.60 20.88
CA GLU A 130 13.09 7.97 20.36
C GLU A 130 13.12 7.98 18.83
N GLY A 131 12.22 8.76 18.22
CA GLY A 131 12.07 8.86 16.76
C GLY A 131 11.42 7.64 16.08
N LYS A 132 11.05 6.59 16.82
CA LYS A 132 10.31 5.44 16.27
C LYS A 132 8.81 5.62 16.42
N VAL A 133 8.05 4.97 15.54
CA VAL A 133 6.59 5.05 15.49
C VAL A 133 5.99 3.64 15.60
N ALA A 134 4.90 3.49 16.33
CA ALA A 134 4.22 2.20 16.46
C ALA A 134 3.66 1.73 15.11
N GLY A 135 3.77 0.42 14.86
CA GLY A 135 3.24 -0.23 13.67
C GLY A 135 4.13 -0.15 12.44
N THR A 136 5.36 0.37 12.54
CA THR A 136 6.33 0.38 11.42
C THR A 136 7.36 -0.74 11.47
N ASP A 137 7.28 -1.62 12.48
CA ASP A 137 8.15 -2.79 12.61
C ASP A 137 7.38 -3.92 13.33
N GLU A 138 7.96 -5.12 13.31
CA GLU A 138 7.42 -6.29 13.99
C GLU A 138 7.37 -6.09 15.51
N TYR A 139 6.37 -6.72 16.12
CA TYR A 139 6.19 -6.81 17.57
C TYR A 139 5.80 -8.26 17.88
N ILE A 140 6.79 -9.14 18.04
CA ILE A 140 6.56 -10.58 18.14
C ILE A 140 6.97 -11.04 19.53
N GLU A 141 6.11 -11.82 20.18
CA GLU A 141 6.39 -12.47 21.45
C GLU A 141 6.85 -13.92 21.22
N GLY A 142 7.96 -14.27 21.86
CA GLY A 142 8.48 -15.62 21.90
C GLY A 142 8.33 -16.24 23.28
N THR A 143 9.06 -17.34 23.50
CA THR A 143 9.14 -18.02 24.80
C THR A 143 10.58 -18.14 25.24
N ALA A 144 10.83 -18.10 26.54
CA ALA A 144 12.16 -18.29 27.10
C ALA A 144 12.11 -19.20 28.33
N GLN A 145 13.13 -20.04 28.49
CA GLN A 145 13.25 -20.95 29.64
C GLN A 145 14.71 -21.25 29.95
N ILE A 146 15.02 -21.41 31.24
CA ILE A 146 16.32 -21.91 31.69
C ILE A 146 16.38 -23.43 31.47
N THR A 147 17.52 -23.93 31.02
CA THR A 147 17.77 -25.37 30.87
C THR A 147 17.78 -26.07 32.24
N PRO A 148 17.46 -27.38 32.31
CA PRO A 148 17.44 -28.11 33.58
C PRO A 148 18.79 -28.13 34.33
N ASN A 149 19.92 -28.11 33.60
CA ASN A 149 21.26 -27.98 34.19
C ASN A 149 21.61 -26.54 34.63
N GLY A 150 20.75 -25.56 34.31
CA GLY A 150 20.92 -24.16 34.67
C GLY A 150 22.09 -23.46 33.95
N GLU A 151 22.53 -24.00 32.82
CA GLU A 151 23.70 -23.51 32.07
C GLU A 151 23.31 -22.57 30.91
N ALA A 152 22.08 -22.65 30.39
CA ALA A 152 21.62 -21.82 29.29
C ALA A 152 20.17 -21.35 29.46
N ILE A 153 19.85 -20.18 28.93
CA ILE A 153 18.50 -19.71 28.64
C ILE A 153 18.25 -19.97 27.17
N THR A 154 17.22 -20.76 26.87
CA THR A 154 16.76 -21.00 25.51
C THR A 154 15.60 -20.08 25.19
N VAL A 155 15.74 -19.27 24.13
CA VAL A 155 14.71 -18.40 23.57
C VAL A 155 14.22 -19.03 22.27
N SER A 156 12.90 -19.15 22.11
CA SER A 156 12.30 -19.72 20.91
C SER A 156 11.13 -18.87 20.41
N PHE A 157 11.15 -18.60 19.11
CA PHE A 157 10.05 -18.01 18.35
C PHE A 157 9.36 -19.04 17.43
N SER A 158 9.67 -20.33 17.56
CA SER A 158 9.15 -21.39 16.67
C SER A 158 7.62 -21.46 16.60
N ASN A 159 6.93 -21.12 17.69
CA ASN A 159 5.47 -21.07 17.78
C ASN A 159 4.92 -19.63 17.75
N ALA A 160 5.78 -18.63 17.51
CA ALA A 160 5.35 -17.24 17.52
C ALA A 160 4.48 -16.97 16.28
N THR A 161 3.32 -16.35 16.53
CA THR A 161 2.41 -15.91 15.48
C THR A 161 2.22 -14.41 15.59
N ARG A 162 2.05 -13.71 14.46
CA ARG A 162 1.54 -12.34 14.52
C ARG A 162 0.08 -12.40 14.95
N ASN A 163 -0.24 -11.83 16.09
CA ASN A 163 -1.61 -11.54 16.50
C ASN A 163 -2.14 -10.25 15.86
N TYR A 164 -1.60 -9.88 14.69
CA TYR A 164 -1.97 -8.74 13.86
C TYR A 164 -1.64 -9.06 12.40
N SER A 165 -2.00 -8.17 11.49
CA SER A 165 -1.70 -8.31 10.05
C SER A 165 -0.47 -7.50 9.64
N ARG A 166 0.18 -7.92 8.55
CA ARG A 166 1.22 -7.15 7.87
C ARG A 166 0.65 -6.58 6.57
N LEU A 167 0.81 -5.29 6.34
CA LEU A 167 0.54 -4.64 5.06
C LEU A 167 1.87 -4.28 4.39
N ARG A 168 2.17 -4.90 3.26
CA ARG A 168 3.27 -4.52 2.38
C ARG A 168 2.78 -3.53 1.33
N ILE A 169 3.54 -2.46 1.13
CA ILE A 169 3.36 -1.52 0.02
C ILE A 169 4.60 -1.62 -0.86
N ALA A 170 4.42 -2.09 -2.10
CA ALA A 170 5.51 -2.17 -3.07
C ALA A 170 5.63 -0.87 -3.86
N THR A 171 6.86 -0.40 -4.03
CA THR A 171 7.26 0.81 -4.75
C THR A 171 8.48 0.52 -5.63
N ASN A 172 8.72 1.38 -6.61
CA ASN A 172 9.90 1.34 -7.49
C ASN A 172 10.80 2.56 -7.28
N TYR A 173 10.76 3.14 -6.07
CA TYR A 173 11.51 4.33 -5.69
C TYR A 173 12.23 4.08 -4.38
N SER A 174 13.36 4.76 -4.18
CA SER A 174 14.13 4.75 -2.94
C SER A 174 13.86 5.96 -2.05
N GLU A 175 13.08 6.94 -2.52
CA GLU A 175 12.69 8.12 -1.73
C GLU A 175 11.58 7.75 -0.73
N ASP A 176 11.49 8.54 0.34
CA ASP A 176 10.43 8.39 1.34
C ASP A 176 9.04 8.59 0.72
N ILE A 177 8.11 7.73 1.11
CA ILE A 177 6.69 7.87 0.80
C ILE A 177 5.91 8.28 2.04
N THR A 178 4.83 9.03 1.84
CA THR A 178 3.87 9.33 2.90
C THR A 178 2.71 8.34 2.85
N VAL A 179 2.45 7.66 3.96
CA VAL A 179 1.32 6.74 4.11
C VAL A 179 0.39 7.27 5.19
N THR A 180 -0.81 7.71 4.79
CA THR A 180 -1.88 8.08 5.73
C THR A 180 -2.77 6.88 5.96
N VAL A 181 -3.03 6.56 7.22
CA VAL A 181 -3.86 5.43 7.61
C VAL A 181 -4.90 5.89 8.62
N SER A 182 -6.17 5.58 8.39
CA SER A 182 -7.26 5.84 9.34
C SER A 182 -7.86 4.56 9.91
N ASN A 183 -8.46 4.64 11.11
CA ASN A 183 -9.07 3.51 11.80
C ASN A 183 -8.12 2.30 11.92
N PHE A 184 -6.86 2.54 12.27
CA PHE A 184 -5.82 1.51 12.37
C PHE A 184 -5.31 1.36 13.79
N SER A 185 -5.01 0.12 14.20
CA SER A 185 -4.39 -0.17 15.49
C SER A 185 -3.04 -0.86 15.26
N PRO A 186 -1.90 -0.23 15.60
CA PRO A 186 -0.61 -0.91 15.59
C PRO A 186 -0.63 -2.21 16.40
N GLY A 187 0.17 -3.21 15.99
CA GLY A 187 0.09 -4.58 16.56
C GLY A 187 0.32 -4.71 18.08
N ASN A 188 0.89 -3.69 18.72
CA ASN A 188 1.15 -3.67 20.16
C ASN A 188 0.07 -2.92 20.97
N THR A 189 -1.00 -2.45 20.33
CA THR A 189 -2.09 -1.69 20.96
C THR A 189 -3.45 -2.10 20.37
N VAL A 190 -4.51 -1.79 21.10
CA VAL A 190 -5.92 -2.01 20.67
C VAL A 190 -6.63 -0.70 20.31
N ALA A 191 -5.98 0.45 20.51
CA ALA A 191 -6.57 1.75 20.25
C ALA A 191 -6.53 2.10 18.75
N LEU A 192 -7.69 2.43 18.19
CA LEU A 192 -7.79 2.95 16.83
C LEU A 192 -7.19 4.36 16.77
N THR A 193 -6.35 4.56 15.77
CA THR A 193 -5.59 5.79 15.54
C THR A 193 -5.58 6.14 14.06
N ASP A 194 -5.54 7.44 13.80
CA ASP A 194 -5.27 7.99 12.48
C ASP A 194 -3.82 8.47 12.47
N ASN A 195 -3.01 7.92 11.57
CA ASN A 195 -1.58 8.15 11.54
C ASN A 195 -1.13 8.60 10.15
N THR A 196 -0.09 9.41 10.13
CA THR A 196 0.66 9.73 8.91
C THR A 196 2.10 9.27 9.12
N TYR A 197 2.52 8.33 8.28
CA TYR A 197 3.86 7.76 8.32
C TYR A 197 4.69 8.32 7.17
N THR A 198 5.95 8.65 7.47
CA THR A 198 6.99 8.81 6.45
C THR A 198 7.81 7.53 6.46
N LEU A 199 7.74 6.74 5.39
CA LEU A 199 8.37 5.42 5.31
C LEU A 199 9.37 5.39 4.17
N THR A 200 10.59 4.94 4.47
CA THR A 200 11.65 4.72 3.49
C THR A 200 11.56 3.28 2.96
N PRO A 201 11.45 3.07 1.63
CA PRO A 201 11.48 1.74 1.04
C PRO A 201 12.78 0.99 1.34
N ASP A 202 12.66 -0.33 1.56
CA ASP A 202 13.81 -1.23 1.68
C ASP A 202 14.54 -1.41 0.34
N ASN A 203 15.63 -2.20 0.33
CA ASN A 203 16.41 -2.47 -0.88
C ASN A 203 15.61 -3.19 -1.99
N ASN A 204 14.46 -3.76 -1.66
CA ASN A 204 13.55 -4.42 -2.60
C ASN A 204 12.37 -3.51 -2.98
N GLY A 205 12.37 -2.24 -2.56
CA GLY A 205 11.31 -1.27 -2.85
C GLY A 205 10.05 -1.50 -2.01
N ASN A 206 10.13 -2.06 -0.82
CA ASN A 206 8.95 -2.30 0.02
C ASN A 206 8.96 -1.45 1.28
N VAL A 207 7.76 -1.01 1.69
CA VAL A 207 7.51 -0.52 3.05
C VAL A 207 6.42 -1.35 3.71
N TYR A 208 6.42 -1.38 5.04
CA TYR A 208 5.53 -2.24 5.81
C TYR A 208 4.81 -1.48 6.91
N LEU A 209 3.58 -1.90 7.18
CA LEU A 209 2.84 -1.56 8.38
C LEU A 209 2.33 -2.82 9.06
N TYR A 210 2.35 -2.83 10.40
CA TYR A 210 2.03 -3.97 11.24
C TYR A 210 0.94 -3.59 12.23
N GLY A 211 -0.22 -4.24 12.11
CA GLY A 211 -1.36 -3.95 12.97
C GLY A 211 -2.68 -4.51 12.45
N HIS A 212 -3.76 -4.06 13.08
CA HIS A 212 -5.12 -4.43 12.73
C HIS A 212 -5.72 -3.35 11.82
N PHE A 213 -6.09 -3.76 10.62
CA PHE A 213 -6.80 -2.92 9.66
C PHE A 213 -8.27 -3.32 9.75
N THR A 214 -9.10 -2.44 10.28
CA THR A 214 -10.53 -2.70 10.50
C THR A 214 -11.34 -2.40 9.25
N VAL A 215 -12.63 -2.73 9.28
CA VAL A 215 -13.56 -2.29 8.24
C VAL A 215 -13.50 -0.77 8.09
N GLN A 216 -13.43 -0.28 6.84
CA GLN A 216 -13.25 1.13 6.50
C GLN A 216 -11.89 1.75 6.85
N THR A 217 -10.89 0.97 7.29
CA THR A 217 -9.51 1.46 7.32
C THR A 217 -9.14 1.96 5.92
N SER A 218 -8.74 3.23 5.85
CA SER A 218 -8.35 3.87 4.59
C SER A 218 -6.86 4.12 4.58
N ILE A 219 -6.22 3.71 3.50
CA ILE A 219 -4.81 3.87 3.21
C ILE A 219 -4.68 4.88 2.06
N GLY A 220 -4.04 6.01 2.31
CA GLY A 220 -3.60 6.95 1.29
C GLY A 220 -2.09 6.86 1.14
N ILE A 221 -1.61 6.74 -0.10
CA ILE A 221 -0.18 6.65 -0.41
C ILE A 221 0.19 7.82 -1.30
N LYS A 222 1.18 8.60 -0.87
CA LYS A 222 1.71 9.74 -1.61
C LYS A 222 3.21 9.62 -1.83
N LEU A 223 3.63 10.04 -3.00
CA LEU A 223 5.02 10.36 -3.31
C LEU A 223 5.09 11.86 -3.56
N LYS A 224 5.76 12.59 -2.68
CA LYS A 224 5.73 14.06 -2.65
C LYS A 224 4.28 14.55 -2.57
N GLU A 225 3.84 15.42 -3.47
CA GLU A 225 2.46 15.90 -3.59
C GLU A 225 1.50 14.93 -4.29
N TYR A 226 2.02 13.95 -5.03
CA TYR A 226 1.23 13.08 -5.90
C TYR A 226 0.56 11.94 -5.13
N SER A 227 -0.75 11.78 -5.32
CA SER A 227 -1.53 10.69 -4.70
C SER A 227 -1.49 9.43 -5.57
N LEU A 228 -0.74 8.42 -5.16
CA LEU A 228 -0.48 7.20 -5.94
C LEU A 228 -1.60 6.17 -5.84
N LEU A 229 -2.17 6.05 -4.64
CA LEU A 229 -3.19 5.06 -4.33
C LEU A 229 -4.02 5.53 -3.15
N ASN A 230 -5.33 5.32 -3.24
CA ASN A 230 -6.23 5.33 -2.10
C ASN A 230 -6.92 3.97 -2.06
N TYR A 231 -6.82 3.29 -0.92
CA TYR A 231 -7.42 1.97 -0.72
C TYR A 231 -8.22 1.95 0.58
N THR A 232 -9.44 1.44 0.53
CA THR A 232 -10.27 1.26 1.72
C THR A 232 -10.56 -0.22 1.90
N PHE A 233 -10.19 -0.76 3.06
CA PHE A 233 -10.53 -2.12 3.45
C PHE A 233 -12.06 -2.25 3.60
N ARG A 234 -12.65 -3.18 2.86
CA ARG A 234 -14.09 -3.48 2.95
C ARG A 234 -14.43 -4.49 4.04
N GLU A 235 -13.42 -5.17 4.55
CA GLU A 235 -13.48 -6.17 5.61
C GLU A 235 -12.24 -6.00 6.49
N SER A 236 -12.36 -6.36 7.77
CA SER A 236 -11.20 -6.37 8.66
C SER A 236 -10.18 -7.40 8.22
N THR A 237 -8.90 -7.10 8.44
CA THR A 237 -7.83 -8.06 8.18
C THR A 237 -7.82 -9.18 9.20
N ILE A 238 -7.22 -10.30 8.82
CA ILE A 238 -7.09 -11.49 9.65
C ILE A 238 -5.68 -11.50 10.27
N ASP A 239 -5.59 -11.73 11.57
CA ASP A 239 -4.31 -11.84 12.27
C ASP A 239 -3.45 -12.95 11.66
N GLY A 240 -2.14 -12.73 11.62
CA GLY A 240 -1.18 -13.63 10.99
C GLY A 240 -1.14 -13.55 9.46
N LYS A 241 -2.08 -12.84 8.81
CA LYS A 241 -2.11 -12.66 7.36
C LYS A 241 -1.33 -11.43 6.89
N SER A 242 -0.79 -11.55 5.69
CA SER A 242 -0.12 -10.50 4.95
C SER A 242 -0.98 -10.03 3.78
N TYR A 243 -1.02 -8.72 3.59
CA TYR A 243 -1.73 -8.02 2.51
C TYR A 243 -0.73 -7.19 1.72
N ALA A 244 -1.02 -6.96 0.43
CA ALA A 244 -0.15 -6.20 -0.44
C ALA A 244 -0.91 -5.12 -1.21
N LEU A 245 -0.31 -3.93 -1.29
CA LEU A 245 -0.73 -2.84 -2.17
C LEU A 245 0.40 -2.50 -3.14
N ASP A 246 0.00 -2.12 -4.36
CA ASP A 246 0.92 -1.73 -5.43
C ASP A 246 0.90 -0.21 -5.61
N ALA A 247 1.96 0.43 -5.15
CA ALA A 247 2.22 1.86 -5.32
C ALA A 247 3.30 2.14 -6.37
N ASN A 248 3.64 1.16 -7.22
CA ASN A 248 4.51 1.40 -8.36
C ASN A 248 3.88 2.40 -9.32
N VAL A 249 4.70 3.30 -9.86
CA VAL A 249 4.30 4.32 -10.81
C VAL A 249 5.49 4.66 -11.71
N VAL A 250 5.24 5.17 -12.91
CA VAL A 250 6.30 5.75 -13.76
C VAL A 250 6.31 7.25 -13.53
N PHE A 251 7.42 7.79 -13.04
CA PHE A 251 7.58 9.23 -12.86
C PHE A 251 8.02 9.83 -14.20
N ALA A 252 7.06 10.30 -14.98
CA ALA A 252 7.27 10.80 -16.34
C ALA A 252 7.28 12.35 -16.42
N ASP A 253 7.14 13.03 -15.29
CA ASP A 253 7.34 14.49 -15.21
C ASP A 253 8.76 14.86 -15.66
N ASN A 254 8.85 15.66 -16.72
CA ASN A 254 10.07 16.03 -17.44
C ASN A 254 10.89 14.85 -18.02
N MET A 255 10.26 13.68 -18.25
CA MET A 255 10.91 12.57 -18.93
C MET A 255 11.01 12.83 -20.44
N GLU A 256 12.18 12.52 -21.00
CA GLU A 256 12.38 12.56 -22.46
C GLU A 256 11.37 11.67 -23.20
N ALA A 257 10.87 12.16 -24.34
CA ALA A 257 9.79 11.54 -25.10
C ALA A 257 10.06 10.06 -25.47
N GLU A 258 11.27 9.74 -25.89
CA GLU A 258 11.68 8.37 -26.25
C GLU A 258 11.63 7.43 -25.04
N ASN A 259 12.09 7.91 -23.88
CA ASN A 259 12.10 7.14 -22.64
C ASN A 259 10.69 6.87 -22.12
N LEU A 260 9.77 7.84 -22.27
CA LEU A 260 8.37 7.65 -21.89
C LEU A 260 7.73 6.51 -22.67
N GLY A 261 7.83 6.57 -24.01
CA GLY A 261 7.23 5.54 -24.87
C GLY A 261 7.85 4.16 -24.64
N LYS A 262 9.18 4.10 -24.44
CA LYS A 262 9.89 2.86 -24.13
C LYS A 262 9.45 2.26 -22.80
N THR A 263 9.40 3.05 -21.73
CA THR A 263 9.05 2.58 -20.38
C THR A 263 7.64 2.00 -20.33
N ILE A 264 6.68 2.65 -21.01
CA ILE A 264 5.30 2.13 -21.09
C ILE A 264 5.27 0.78 -21.81
N LYS A 265 6.00 0.64 -22.93
CA LYS A 265 6.10 -0.64 -23.67
C LYS A 265 6.71 -1.75 -22.83
N GLU A 266 7.78 -1.47 -22.09
CA GLU A 266 8.40 -2.45 -21.19
C GLU A 266 7.42 -2.95 -20.11
N GLN A 267 6.54 -2.08 -19.58
CA GLN A 267 5.48 -2.51 -18.66
C GLN A 267 4.49 -3.45 -19.35
N LEU A 268 4.07 -3.15 -20.58
CA LEU A 268 3.17 -4.00 -21.36
C LEU A 268 3.81 -5.35 -21.71
N ASP A 269 5.07 -5.35 -22.12
CA ASP A 269 5.85 -6.56 -22.44
C ASP A 269 6.04 -7.44 -21.20
N ALA A 270 6.11 -6.83 -20.01
CA ALA A 270 6.09 -7.52 -18.73
C ALA A 270 4.68 -8.00 -18.30
N GLY A 271 3.66 -7.85 -19.16
CA GLY A 271 2.28 -8.28 -18.93
C GLY A 271 1.51 -7.40 -17.94
N LYS A 272 1.96 -6.18 -17.66
CA LYS A 272 1.29 -5.28 -16.71
C LYS A 272 0.03 -4.70 -17.34
N THR A 273 -1.08 -4.82 -16.64
CA THR A 273 -2.38 -4.25 -17.05
C THR A 273 -2.72 -2.94 -16.36
N ASN A 274 -2.07 -2.64 -15.23
CA ASN A 274 -2.24 -1.38 -14.52
C ASN A 274 -1.05 -0.46 -14.85
N ILE A 275 -1.27 0.53 -15.70
CA ILE A 275 -0.25 1.49 -16.10
C ILE A 275 -0.51 2.80 -15.36
N LYS A 276 0.40 3.21 -14.48
CA LYS A 276 0.29 4.46 -13.72
C LYS A 276 1.43 5.39 -14.08
N LEU A 277 1.11 6.62 -14.44
CA LEU A 277 2.07 7.65 -14.83
C LEU A 277 1.85 8.92 -13.98
N ILE A 278 2.92 9.50 -13.46
CA ILE A 278 2.94 10.89 -12.99
C ILE A 278 3.43 11.74 -14.14
N LEU A 279 2.63 12.72 -14.55
CA LEU A 279 2.94 13.63 -15.65
C LEU A 279 3.13 15.05 -15.12
N ALA A 280 3.89 15.86 -15.87
CA ALA A 280 3.96 17.30 -15.65
C ALA A 280 2.55 17.92 -15.67
N SER A 281 2.33 18.94 -14.84
CA SER A 281 1.01 19.57 -14.71
C SER A 281 0.46 20.14 -16.03
N ASP A 282 1.37 20.56 -16.92
CA ASP A 282 1.16 21.17 -18.23
C ASP A 282 1.45 20.20 -19.39
N ALA A 283 1.44 18.88 -19.15
CA ALA A 283 1.63 17.87 -20.18
C ALA A 283 0.73 18.15 -21.41
N GLY A 284 1.36 18.40 -22.56
CA GLY A 284 0.68 18.79 -23.80
C GLY A 284 0.39 17.61 -24.74
N GLU A 285 -0.16 17.93 -25.91
CA GLU A 285 -0.60 16.95 -26.93
C GLU A 285 0.46 15.88 -27.28
N ASN A 286 1.74 16.26 -27.34
CA ASN A 286 2.84 15.33 -27.65
C ASN A 286 2.97 14.20 -26.61
N VAL A 287 2.81 14.50 -25.32
CA VAL A 287 2.90 13.50 -24.24
C VAL A 287 1.76 12.49 -24.39
N PHE A 288 0.54 12.96 -24.64
CA PHE A 288 -0.60 12.07 -24.86
C PHE A 288 -0.47 11.23 -26.13
N ALA A 289 0.06 11.79 -27.22
CA ALA A 289 0.35 11.05 -28.44
C ALA A 289 1.33 9.88 -28.18
N ILE A 290 2.40 10.14 -27.42
CA ILE A 290 3.37 9.10 -27.02
C ILE A 290 2.69 8.01 -26.19
N ILE A 291 1.86 8.38 -25.21
CA ILE A 291 1.12 7.42 -24.38
C ILE A 291 0.21 6.54 -25.27
N LYS A 292 -0.54 7.14 -26.20
CA LYS A 292 -1.38 6.39 -27.15
C LYS A 292 -0.56 5.41 -27.98
N ASP A 293 0.54 5.88 -28.56
CA ASP A 293 1.40 5.06 -29.41
C ASP A 293 2.08 3.93 -28.63
N ALA A 294 2.38 4.16 -27.35
CA ALA A 294 2.98 3.15 -26.49
C ALA A 294 1.98 2.09 -25.99
N LEU A 295 0.70 2.44 -25.85
CA LEU A 295 -0.36 1.51 -25.49
C LEU A 295 -0.87 0.67 -26.66
N TYR A 296 -0.51 1.04 -27.90
CA TYR A 296 -0.90 0.31 -29.10
C TYR A 296 -0.33 -1.11 -29.11
N GLY A 297 -1.15 -2.08 -29.54
CA GLY A 297 -0.80 -3.51 -29.56
C GLY A 297 -1.09 -4.23 -28.24
N GLY A 298 -1.49 -3.53 -27.18
CA GLY A 298 -2.01 -4.14 -25.96
C GLY A 298 -3.28 -4.97 -26.23
N THR A 299 -3.55 -5.95 -25.37
CA THR A 299 -4.79 -6.74 -25.45
C THR A 299 -6.01 -5.82 -25.27
N ALA A 300 -6.98 -5.92 -26.18
CA ALA A 300 -8.17 -5.08 -26.16
C ALA A 300 -8.89 -5.12 -24.80
N GLY A 301 -9.27 -3.96 -24.28
CA GLY A 301 -9.97 -3.83 -22.99
C GLY A 301 -9.24 -4.45 -21.80
N SER A 302 -7.90 -4.49 -21.80
CA SER A 302 -7.12 -5.07 -20.70
C SER A 302 -6.43 -4.05 -19.80
N ILE A 303 -6.22 -2.81 -20.25
CA ILE A 303 -5.39 -1.81 -19.58
C ILE A 303 -6.22 -0.84 -18.71
N ASN A 304 -5.83 -0.71 -17.45
CA ASN A 304 -6.27 0.35 -16.55
C ASN A 304 -5.19 1.43 -16.50
N LEU A 305 -5.48 2.61 -17.03
CA LEU A 305 -4.54 3.74 -17.10
C LEU A 305 -4.80 4.74 -15.98
N SER A 306 -3.77 5.14 -15.23
CA SER A 306 -3.84 6.25 -14.28
C SER A 306 -2.88 7.36 -14.70
N LEU A 307 -3.38 8.57 -14.93
CA LEU A 307 -2.55 9.74 -15.21
C LEU A 307 -2.69 10.74 -14.06
N ILE A 308 -1.61 10.93 -13.32
CA ILE A 308 -1.54 11.73 -12.09
C ILE A 308 -0.75 13.00 -12.38
N GLY A 309 -1.10 14.13 -11.74
CA GLY A 309 -0.38 15.40 -11.86
C GLY A 309 -0.88 16.33 -12.97
N CYS A 310 -1.22 15.81 -14.16
CA CYS A 310 -1.70 16.64 -15.27
C CYS A 310 -3.08 17.27 -14.98
N LYS A 311 -3.28 18.51 -15.46
CA LYS A 311 -4.52 19.28 -15.21
C LYS A 311 -5.53 19.24 -16.34
N GLU A 312 -5.11 18.84 -17.53
CA GLU A 312 -5.95 18.84 -18.72
C GLU A 312 -5.71 17.62 -19.61
N ILE A 313 -6.80 17.08 -20.17
CA ILE A 313 -6.74 16.26 -21.38
C ILE A 313 -6.98 17.20 -22.57
N PRO A 314 -6.00 17.41 -23.46
CA PRO A 314 -6.15 18.34 -24.57
C PRO A 314 -7.18 17.83 -25.58
N THR A 315 -7.56 18.68 -26.52
CA THR A 315 -8.41 18.30 -27.65
C THR A 315 -7.83 17.07 -28.33
N LYS A 316 -8.64 16.01 -28.47
CA LYS A 316 -8.26 14.71 -29.05
C LYS A 316 -7.11 13.98 -28.37
N GLY A 317 -6.66 14.42 -27.18
CA GLY A 317 -5.46 13.92 -26.51
C GLY A 317 -5.42 12.40 -26.37
N LEU A 318 -6.51 11.80 -25.88
CA LEU A 318 -6.71 10.35 -25.77
C LEU A 318 -7.86 9.86 -26.67
N SER A 319 -8.09 10.51 -27.81
CA SER A 319 -9.03 10.01 -28.80
C SER A 319 -8.50 8.76 -29.50
N ASN A 320 -9.40 7.83 -29.78
CA ASN A 320 -9.12 6.50 -30.34
C ASN A 320 -9.70 6.31 -31.76
N TRP A 321 -9.71 7.37 -32.57
CA TRP A 321 -10.14 7.27 -33.98
C TRP A 321 -9.26 6.34 -34.82
N ASP A 322 -8.02 6.11 -34.39
CA ASP A 322 -7.02 5.27 -35.06
C ASP A 322 -6.91 3.86 -34.47
N GLY A 323 -7.72 3.51 -33.46
CA GLY A 323 -7.71 2.20 -32.80
C GLY A 323 -6.51 1.96 -31.88
N LYS A 324 -5.64 2.96 -31.65
CA LYS A 324 -4.42 2.78 -30.86
C LYS A 324 -4.65 2.54 -29.36
N LEU A 325 -5.80 2.97 -28.86
CA LEU A 325 -6.25 2.81 -27.47
C LEU A 325 -7.30 1.70 -27.31
N ASP A 326 -7.41 0.74 -28.22
CA ASP A 326 -8.33 -0.40 -28.06
C ASP A 326 -8.03 -1.22 -26.79
N ALA A 327 -6.79 -1.18 -26.29
CA ALA A 327 -6.40 -1.81 -25.04
C ALA A 327 -6.99 -1.14 -23.79
N LEU A 328 -7.46 0.11 -23.88
CA LEU A 328 -7.91 0.91 -22.73
C LEU A 328 -9.26 0.41 -22.20
N LYS A 329 -9.25 -0.11 -20.97
CA LYS A 329 -10.41 -0.60 -20.22
C LYS A 329 -10.95 0.41 -19.23
N SER A 330 -10.07 1.05 -18.47
CA SER A 330 -10.47 2.07 -17.50
C SER A 330 -9.43 3.17 -17.43
N ILE A 331 -9.88 4.37 -17.04
CA ILE A 331 -8.99 5.51 -16.86
C ILE A 331 -9.28 6.26 -15.55
N TYR A 332 -8.22 6.52 -14.79
CA TYR A 332 -8.24 7.32 -13.56
C TYR A 332 -7.41 8.59 -13.74
N LEU A 333 -8.06 9.74 -13.53
CA LEU A 333 -7.55 11.07 -13.81
C LEU A 333 -7.79 11.98 -12.58
N PRO A 334 -7.09 11.74 -11.45
CA PRO A 334 -7.36 12.42 -10.19
C PRO A 334 -7.19 13.93 -10.24
N ASP A 335 -6.27 14.44 -11.06
CA ASP A 335 -5.86 15.84 -11.03
C ASP A 335 -6.42 16.69 -12.18
N ILE A 336 -7.10 16.04 -13.13
CA ILE A 336 -7.68 16.69 -14.30
C ILE A 336 -8.85 17.58 -13.89
N THR A 337 -8.78 18.86 -14.27
CA THR A 337 -9.86 19.84 -14.10
C THR A 337 -10.60 20.09 -15.40
N ARG A 338 -9.96 19.88 -16.57
CA ARG A 338 -10.57 20.08 -17.89
C ARG A 338 -10.35 18.91 -18.84
N ILE A 339 -11.41 18.54 -19.56
CA ILE A 339 -11.34 17.59 -20.69
C ILE A 339 -11.72 18.31 -21.97
N GLY A 340 -10.80 18.36 -22.92
CA GLY A 340 -10.94 19.01 -24.22
C GLY A 340 -11.90 18.29 -25.18
N VAL A 341 -12.10 18.92 -26.34
CA VAL A 341 -12.99 18.39 -27.39
C VAL A 341 -12.49 17.02 -27.83
N GLU A 342 -13.37 16.03 -27.84
CA GLU A 342 -13.03 14.64 -28.19
C GLU A 342 -11.87 14.05 -27.35
N GLY A 343 -11.65 14.55 -26.12
CA GLY A 343 -10.48 14.19 -25.32
C GLY A 343 -10.28 12.69 -25.09
N LEU A 344 -11.37 11.91 -25.01
CA LEU A 344 -11.42 10.45 -24.82
C LEU A 344 -12.41 9.79 -25.80
N ALA A 345 -12.60 10.38 -26.99
CA ALA A 345 -13.58 9.89 -27.95
C ALA A 345 -13.18 8.54 -28.58
N TYR A 346 -14.17 7.69 -28.90
CA TYR A 346 -14.07 6.41 -29.59
C TYR A 346 -13.24 5.33 -28.88
N CYS A 347 -13.03 5.47 -27.56
CA CYS A 347 -12.45 4.41 -26.74
C CYS A 347 -13.50 3.30 -26.51
N VAL A 348 -13.72 2.45 -27.52
CA VAL A 348 -14.85 1.50 -27.56
C VAL A 348 -14.83 0.46 -26.44
N TYR A 349 -13.64 0.08 -25.94
CA TYR A 349 -13.46 -0.87 -24.83
C TYR A 349 -13.42 -0.22 -23.45
N LEU A 350 -13.54 1.12 -23.36
CA LEU A 350 -13.50 1.84 -22.10
C LEU A 350 -14.79 1.61 -21.31
N GLU A 351 -14.68 0.96 -20.15
CA GLU A 351 -15.77 0.59 -19.25
C GLU A 351 -15.94 1.58 -18.09
N GLU A 352 -14.85 2.18 -17.61
CA GLU A 352 -14.88 3.09 -16.45
C GLU A 352 -14.01 4.33 -16.65
N ILE A 353 -14.61 5.50 -16.37
CA ILE A 353 -13.91 6.79 -16.31
C ILE A 353 -14.03 7.34 -14.90
N ASN A 354 -12.91 7.69 -14.29
CA ASN A 354 -12.88 8.29 -12.97
C ASN A 354 -12.08 9.59 -12.97
N THR A 355 -12.78 10.73 -13.01
CA THR A 355 -12.24 12.09 -13.05
C THR A 355 -12.79 12.90 -11.87
N PRO A 356 -12.39 12.57 -10.62
CA PRO A 356 -13.07 13.05 -9.43
C PRO A 356 -12.96 14.56 -9.21
N ASN A 357 -12.06 15.25 -9.90
CA ASN A 357 -11.84 16.69 -9.78
C ASN A 357 -12.13 17.47 -11.07
N VAL A 358 -12.72 16.84 -12.10
CA VAL A 358 -13.06 17.54 -13.34
C VAL A 358 -14.17 18.57 -13.08
N THR A 359 -14.00 19.76 -13.64
CA THR A 359 -14.95 20.87 -13.53
C THR A 359 -15.44 21.36 -14.89
N SER A 360 -14.62 21.20 -15.94
CA SER A 360 -14.97 21.56 -17.32
C SER A 360 -14.85 20.38 -18.30
N ILE A 361 -15.89 20.13 -19.10
CA ILE A 361 -15.91 19.05 -20.10
C ILE A 361 -16.44 19.61 -21.42
N HIS A 362 -15.69 19.37 -22.51
CA HIS A 362 -16.03 19.87 -23.84
C HIS A 362 -16.69 18.81 -24.74
N LYS A 363 -17.09 19.26 -25.93
CA LYS A 363 -17.87 18.52 -26.92
C LYS A 363 -17.29 17.14 -27.25
N ASN A 364 -18.16 16.13 -27.30
CA ASN A 364 -17.84 14.74 -27.66
C ASN A 364 -16.67 14.15 -26.85
N ALA A 365 -16.38 14.69 -25.65
CA ALA A 365 -15.26 14.24 -24.82
C ALA A 365 -15.23 12.71 -24.65
N PHE A 366 -16.40 12.07 -24.59
CA PHE A 366 -16.55 10.62 -24.44
C PHE A 366 -17.41 9.99 -25.55
N GLY A 367 -17.60 10.70 -26.67
CA GLY A 367 -18.40 10.21 -27.79
C GLY A 367 -17.81 8.93 -28.34
N GLY A 368 -18.63 7.92 -28.61
CA GLY A 368 -18.21 6.63 -29.16
C GLY A 368 -17.65 5.63 -28.14
N CYS A 369 -17.67 5.94 -26.83
CA CYS A 369 -17.29 5.01 -25.76
C CYS A 369 -18.39 3.96 -25.52
N THR A 370 -18.52 3.03 -26.45
CA THR A 370 -19.65 2.10 -26.55
C THR A 370 -19.67 0.98 -25.52
N ASN A 371 -18.69 0.82 -24.63
CA ASN A 371 -18.75 -0.12 -23.49
C ASN A 371 -18.80 0.55 -22.11
N LEU A 372 -18.97 1.88 -22.07
CA LEU A 372 -18.93 2.63 -20.82
C LEU A 372 -20.07 2.22 -19.87
N GLN A 373 -19.71 1.91 -18.62
CA GLN A 373 -20.62 1.41 -17.58
C GLN A 373 -20.58 2.26 -16.31
N LYS A 374 -19.49 3.01 -16.09
CA LYS A 374 -19.36 3.86 -14.91
C LYS A 374 -18.58 5.13 -15.23
N ILE A 375 -19.10 6.25 -14.72
CA ILE A 375 -18.44 7.55 -14.84
C ILE A 375 -18.46 8.23 -13.48
N THR A 376 -17.31 8.74 -13.05
CA THR A 376 -17.20 9.64 -11.90
C THR A 376 -16.76 11.01 -12.36
N PHE A 377 -17.56 12.04 -12.09
CA PHE A 377 -17.21 13.43 -12.30
C PHE A 377 -16.91 14.15 -10.98
N GLY A 378 -16.23 15.30 -11.10
CA GLY A 378 -16.09 16.26 -10.02
C GLY A 378 -17.33 17.14 -9.86
N GLU A 379 -17.12 18.37 -9.40
CA GLU A 379 -18.14 19.40 -9.37
C GLU A 379 -18.09 20.18 -10.70
N LEU A 380 -18.94 19.79 -11.65
CA LEU A 380 -19.01 20.41 -12.96
C LEU A 380 -19.57 21.83 -12.86
N THR A 381 -18.80 22.78 -13.40
CA THR A 381 -19.15 24.20 -13.48
C THR A 381 -19.34 24.66 -14.92
N GLU A 382 -18.78 23.94 -15.89
CA GLU A 382 -18.89 24.25 -17.31
C GLU A 382 -18.93 22.97 -18.14
N VAL A 383 -19.99 22.77 -18.92
CA VAL A 383 -20.05 21.66 -19.90
C VAL A 383 -20.43 22.21 -21.25
N LYS A 384 -19.75 21.81 -22.33
CA LYS A 384 -19.99 22.28 -23.69
C LYS A 384 -20.34 21.13 -24.65
N GLY A 385 -21.29 21.36 -25.55
CA GLY A 385 -21.69 20.46 -26.65
C GLY A 385 -22.07 21.24 -27.92
N LEU A 386 -22.24 20.57 -29.06
CA LEU A 386 -22.68 21.24 -30.31
C LEU A 386 -24.19 21.21 -30.48
N SER A 387 -24.69 22.19 -31.23
CA SER A 387 -26.12 22.36 -31.48
C SER A 387 -26.73 21.43 -32.52
N HIS A 388 -25.93 20.66 -33.25
CA HIS A 388 -26.40 19.83 -34.35
C HIS A 388 -26.40 18.35 -33.92
N ASP A 389 -27.52 17.66 -34.19
CA ASP A 389 -27.71 16.21 -34.06
C ASP A 389 -27.18 15.55 -32.78
N TYR A 390 -27.58 16.10 -31.62
CA TYR A 390 -27.32 15.47 -30.31
C TYR A 390 -25.83 15.32 -29.97
N ASP A 391 -24.93 16.18 -30.46
CA ASP A 391 -23.49 16.15 -30.16
C ASP A 391 -23.13 16.69 -28.73
N GLY A 392 -23.62 16.03 -27.68
CA GLY A 392 -23.25 16.35 -26.30
C GLY A 392 -21.90 15.74 -25.87
N ILE A 393 -21.64 15.63 -24.56
CA ILE A 393 -20.35 15.10 -24.08
C ILE A 393 -20.23 13.58 -24.20
N LEU A 394 -21.36 12.87 -24.26
CA LEU A 394 -21.45 11.41 -24.35
C LEU A 394 -21.91 10.95 -25.74
N ASP A 395 -22.07 11.88 -26.69
CA ASP A 395 -22.52 11.54 -28.03
C ASP A 395 -21.36 11.57 -29.03
N PRO A 396 -21.42 10.76 -30.10
CA PRO A 396 -22.49 9.82 -30.44
C PRO A 396 -22.32 8.44 -29.76
N GLY A 397 -23.39 7.65 -29.71
CA GLY A 397 -23.30 6.19 -29.56
C GLY A 397 -23.03 5.65 -28.14
N VAL A 398 -23.04 6.50 -27.10
CA VAL A 398 -23.01 6.02 -25.72
C VAL A 398 -24.43 5.78 -25.22
N ASP A 399 -24.78 4.53 -24.97
CA ASP A 399 -25.97 4.20 -24.19
C ASP A 399 -25.75 4.61 -22.73
N THR A 400 -26.42 5.68 -22.29
CA THR A 400 -26.32 6.24 -20.94
C THR A 400 -27.17 5.48 -19.92
N GLU A 401 -28.20 4.74 -20.35
CA GLU A 401 -29.12 4.05 -19.44
C GLU A 401 -28.49 2.81 -18.76
N ARG A 402 -27.30 2.39 -19.20
CA ARG A 402 -26.48 1.36 -18.53
C ARG A 402 -25.40 1.94 -17.60
N ILE A 403 -25.18 3.25 -17.63
CA ILE A 403 -24.08 3.90 -16.91
C ILE A 403 -24.49 4.23 -15.48
N ASN A 404 -23.67 3.81 -14.51
CA ASN A 404 -23.73 4.31 -13.15
C ASN A 404 -22.91 5.61 -13.05
N LEU A 405 -23.60 6.73 -12.80
CA LEU A 405 -22.96 8.03 -12.64
C LEU A 405 -22.64 8.29 -11.16
N VAL A 406 -21.44 8.80 -10.90
CA VAL A 406 -21.00 9.26 -9.58
C VAL A 406 -20.70 10.75 -9.67
N LEU A 407 -21.37 11.56 -8.84
CA LEU A 407 -21.20 13.00 -8.79
C LEU A 407 -20.63 13.44 -7.43
N SER A 408 -20.08 14.66 -7.38
CA SER A 408 -19.83 15.36 -6.11
C SER A 408 -21.15 15.56 -5.34
N GLU A 409 -21.14 15.41 -4.01
CA GLU A 409 -22.29 15.80 -3.17
C GLU A 409 -22.66 17.29 -3.32
N ASN A 410 -21.70 18.12 -3.74
CA ASN A 410 -21.90 19.55 -3.96
C ASN A 410 -22.42 19.89 -5.37
N GLN A 411 -22.55 18.91 -6.27
CA GLN A 411 -22.99 19.15 -7.64
C GLN A 411 -24.34 19.88 -7.66
N LYS A 412 -24.43 20.94 -8.47
CA LYS A 412 -25.65 21.69 -8.71
C LYS A 412 -26.41 21.11 -9.89
N VAL A 413 -27.73 21.34 -9.92
CA VAL A 413 -28.53 21.12 -11.13
C VAL A 413 -27.93 21.98 -12.25
N MET A 414 -27.79 21.41 -13.44
CA MET A 414 -27.13 22.04 -14.58
C MET A 414 -28.18 22.48 -15.61
N THR A 415 -28.19 23.77 -15.96
CA THR A 415 -29.13 24.33 -16.94
C THR A 415 -28.48 24.50 -18.29
N LYS A 416 -29.12 23.95 -19.33
CA LYS A 416 -28.70 24.11 -20.71
C LYS A 416 -29.02 25.51 -21.22
N ASN A 417 -28.03 26.14 -21.82
CA ASN A 417 -28.13 27.39 -22.53
C ASN A 417 -27.57 27.22 -23.95
N ARG A 418 -27.96 28.11 -24.86
CA ARG A 418 -27.48 28.10 -26.25
C ARG A 418 -26.85 29.44 -26.58
N GLN A 419 -25.66 29.42 -27.16
CA GLN A 419 -25.00 30.59 -27.73
C GLN A 419 -24.51 30.20 -29.13
N GLY A 420 -25.15 30.77 -30.15
CA GLY A 420 -24.88 30.40 -31.55
C GLY A 420 -25.13 28.90 -31.81
N ASN A 421 -24.06 28.20 -32.21
CA ASN A 421 -24.07 26.77 -32.55
C ASN A 421 -23.56 25.88 -31.41
N GLU A 422 -23.38 26.42 -30.21
CA GLU A 422 -22.90 25.70 -29.05
C GLU A 422 -23.97 25.67 -27.95
N TYR A 423 -24.08 24.51 -27.31
CA TYR A 423 -24.78 24.37 -26.04
C TYR A 423 -23.76 24.43 -24.91
N PHE A 424 -24.13 25.11 -23.84
CA PHE A 424 -23.36 25.12 -22.61
C PHE A 424 -24.29 24.86 -21.42
N TRP A 425 -23.87 23.99 -20.53
CA TRP A 425 -24.53 23.77 -19.25
C TRP A 425 -23.74 24.44 -18.15
N THR A 426 -24.45 25.18 -17.31
CA THR A 426 -23.89 25.88 -16.16
C THR A 426 -24.68 25.56 -14.89
N PRO A 427 -24.03 25.59 -13.72
CA PRO A 427 -24.68 25.25 -12.46
C PRO A 427 -25.73 26.31 -12.09
N THR A 428 -26.86 25.84 -11.60
CA THR A 428 -27.86 26.66 -10.91
C THR A 428 -27.46 26.87 -9.44
N LYS A 429 -28.34 27.49 -8.66
CA LYS A 429 -28.18 27.62 -7.20
C LYS A 429 -28.56 26.32 -6.46
N GLU A 430 -29.40 25.48 -7.07
CA GLU A 430 -30.00 24.31 -6.45
C GLU A 430 -29.05 23.11 -6.50
N TYR A 431 -28.98 22.36 -5.40
CA TYR A 431 -28.21 21.11 -5.35
C TYR A 431 -28.91 20.04 -6.18
N TYR A 432 -28.12 19.24 -6.90
CA TYR A 432 -28.62 18.08 -7.62
C TYR A 432 -29.15 17.00 -6.66
N LYS A 433 -28.44 16.76 -5.57
CA LYS A 433 -28.87 15.82 -4.52
C LYS A 433 -30.18 16.32 -3.90
N GLY A 434 -31.26 15.58 -4.15
CA GLY A 434 -32.61 15.92 -3.70
C GLY A 434 -33.45 16.72 -4.71
N SER A 435 -32.94 16.98 -5.92
CA SER A 435 -33.71 17.59 -7.01
C SER A 435 -34.64 16.58 -7.71
N VAL A 436 -35.50 17.07 -8.61
CA VAL A 436 -36.37 16.21 -9.43
C VAL A 436 -35.54 15.31 -10.33
N GLU A 437 -34.48 15.85 -10.94
CA GLU A 437 -33.56 15.14 -11.85
C GLU A 437 -32.85 13.97 -11.16
N TYR A 438 -32.53 14.10 -9.87
CA TYR A 438 -32.01 12.99 -9.07
C TYR A 438 -33.04 11.87 -8.88
N GLY A 439 -34.32 12.21 -8.73
CA GLY A 439 -35.41 11.23 -8.64
C GLY A 439 -35.65 10.44 -9.93
N ILE A 440 -35.21 10.97 -11.07
CA ILE A 440 -35.30 10.33 -12.39
C ILE A 440 -33.90 10.26 -13.03
N PRO A 441 -32.97 9.46 -12.48
CA PRO A 441 -31.50 9.59 -12.54
C PRO A 441 -30.98 10.26 -13.82
N SER A 442 -31.17 11.58 -13.92
CA SER A 442 -30.99 12.34 -15.16
C SER A 442 -30.01 13.46 -14.89
N PHE A 443 -29.09 13.70 -15.80
CA PHE A 443 -28.08 14.74 -15.65
C PHE A 443 -27.61 15.19 -17.03
N LEU A 444 -27.52 16.52 -17.25
CA LEU A 444 -27.19 17.11 -18.56
C LEU A 444 -28.12 16.63 -19.70
N GLU A 445 -29.40 16.38 -19.39
CA GLU A 445 -30.41 15.81 -20.29
C GLU A 445 -30.23 14.33 -20.67
N TYR A 446 -29.21 13.64 -20.14
CA TYR A 446 -29.05 12.19 -20.27
C TYR A 446 -29.74 11.46 -19.13
N LYS A 447 -30.30 10.28 -19.42
CA LYS A 447 -30.84 9.37 -18.41
C LYS A 447 -29.82 8.27 -18.10
N PHE A 448 -29.48 8.10 -16.84
CA PHE A 448 -28.51 7.14 -16.34
C PHE A 448 -29.19 5.92 -15.70
N LYS A 449 -28.43 4.82 -15.57
CA LYS A 449 -28.86 3.63 -14.81
C LYS A 449 -29.12 3.96 -13.35
N SER A 450 -28.18 4.68 -12.75
CA SER A 450 -28.23 5.15 -11.38
C SER A 450 -27.32 6.36 -11.21
N VAL A 451 -27.61 7.20 -10.21
CA VAL A 451 -26.72 8.28 -9.77
C VAL A 451 -26.41 8.08 -8.29
N SER A 452 -25.13 8.16 -7.95
CA SER A 452 -24.62 8.09 -6.59
C SER A 452 -23.63 9.24 -6.33
N PHE A 453 -23.19 9.40 -5.08
CA PHE A 453 -22.35 10.53 -4.69
C PHE A 453 -21.05 10.07 -4.05
N LYS A 454 -19.97 10.80 -4.36
CA LYS A 454 -18.71 10.72 -3.63
C LYS A 454 -18.68 11.80 -2.56
N LYS A 455 -18.13 11.44 -1.39
CA LYS A 455 -17.90 12.38 -0.29
C LYS A 455 -16.80 13.38 -0.62
#